data_AF-A0A0Q4FVB5-F1
#
_entry.id   AF-A0A0Q4FVB5-F1
#
_cell.length_a   1.000
_cell.length_b   1.000
_cell.length_c   1.000
_cell.angle_alpha   90.00
_cell.angle_beta   90.00
_cell.angle_gamma   90.00
#
_symmetry.space_group_name_H-M   'P 1'
#
loop_
_entity.id
_entity.type
_entity.pdbx_description
1 polymer ?
#
loop_
_entity_poly.entity_id
_entity_poly.type
_entity_poly.pdbx_seq_one_letter_code
_entity_poly.pdbx_strand_id
1 'polypeptide(L)'
;MTEKQANWRHYQTRQSGDCAVFDQGRERLVAFAIGIVETGRSRVFAGYFFRVRLASDEQITAEDSGSMIAALWRLARNLSARGLHLHCAGMSGKWRESGLSQNTGWGYYGPQQQPMHMLDDMPDDGADETLDRAIREAVDQMFSPR
;
A
#
# COMPACT_ATOMS: atom_id res chain seq x y z
N MET A 1 9.11 28.65 25.52
CA MET A 1 8.62 29.01 24.17
C MET A 1 7.32 28.26 23.96
N THR A 2 6.29 29.02 23.59
CA THR A 2 4.86 28.71 23.60
C THR A 2 4.45 27.59 22.64
N GLU A 3 3.56 26.73 23.14
CA GLU A 3 2.60 25.95 22.36
C GLU A 3 2.04 26.73 21.17
N LYS A 4 1.75 26.00 20.08
CA LYS A 4 1.21 26.44 18.78
C LYS A 4 2.26 26.75 17.71
N GLN A 5 3.05 25.75 17.31
CA GLN A 5 2.98 25.42 15.89
C GLN A 5 1.55 24.94 15.66
N ALA A 6 0.66 25.85 15.26
CA ALA A 6 -0.69 25.47 14.86
C ALA A 6 -0.53 24.34 13.84
N ASN A 7 -1.04 23.15 14.18
CA ASN A 7 -0.99 22.00 13.29
C ASN A 7 -1.80 22.38 12.05
N TRP A 8 -1.11 22.91 11.03
CA TRP A 8 -1.72 23.46 9.83
C TRP A 8 -2.34 22.37 8.97
N ARG A 9 -2.02 21.10 9.25
CA ARG A 9 -2.49 19.91 8.53
C ARG A 9 -3.87 19.52 9.02
N HIS A 10 -4.82 19.50 8.09
CA HIS A 10 -6.15 18.97 8.30
C HIS A 10 -6.32 17.74 7.40
N TYR A 11 -6.49 16.57 8.02
CA TYR A 11 -6.69 15.32 7.29
C TYR A 11 -8.18 15.14 7.01
N GLN A 12 -8.56 15.12 5.73
CA GLN A 12 -9.90 14.74 5.31
C GLN A 12 -9.87 13.33 4.75
N THR A 13 -10.37 12.37 5.53
CA THR A 13 -10.57 10.99 5.08
C THR A 13 -11.60 10.96 3.95
N ARG A 14 -11.25 10.28 2.85
CA ARG A 14 -12.14 10.02 1.71
C ARG A 14 -12.64 8.58 1.70
N GLN A 15 -11.80 7.65 2.14
CA GLN A 15 -12.12 6.23 2.19
C GLN A 15 -11.38 5.59 3.37
N SER A 16 -12.00 4.55 3.92
CA SER A 16 -11.47 3.72 5.00
C SER A 16 -11.94 2.29 4.81
N GLY A 17 -11.22 1.36 5.41
CA GLY A 17 -11.54 -0.06 5.37
C GLY A 17 -10.49 -0.84 6.15
N ASP A 18 -10.35 -2.12 5.85
CA ASP A 18 -9.30 -2.98 6.38
C ASP A 18 -8.35 -3.38 5.24
N CYS A 19 -7.07 -3.56 5.56
CA CYS A 19 -6.09 -4.11 4.64
C CYS A 19 -5.18 -5.12 5.35
N ALA A 20 -4.59 -6.00 4.56
CA ALA A 20 -3.65 -7.00 5.04
C ALA A 20 -2.24 -6.41 5.25
N VAL A 21 -1.68 -6.64 6.43
CA VAL A 21 -0.26 -6.49 6.70
C VAL A 21 0.32 -7.81 7.21
N PHE A 22 1.53 -8.13 6.77
CA PHE A 22 2.26 -9.30 7.25
C PHE A 22 3.23 -8.90 8.36
N ASP A 23 3.12 -9.57 9.50
CA ASP A 23 4.00 -9.45 10.66
C ASP A 23 4.67 -10.81 10.91
N GLN A 24 5.98 -10.88 10.73
CA GLN A 24 6.75 -12.14 10.87
C GLN A 24 6.14 -13.31 10.07
N GLY A 25 5.64 -13.04 8.87
CA GLY A 25 5.00 -14.04 8.01
C GLY A 25 3.56 -14.40 8.38
N ARG A 26 2.97 -13.76 9.38
CA ARG A 26 1.55 -13.90 9.72
C ARG A 26 0.76 -12.72 9.19
N GLU A 27 -0.29 -13.01 8.45
CA GLU A 27 -1.23 -11.99 7.99
C GLU A 27 -2.04 -11.44 9.16
N ARG A 28 -2.25 -10.12 9.14
CA ARG A 28 -3.06 -9.38 10.09
C ARG A 28 -3.86 -8.31 9.36
N LEU A 29 -5.16 -8.29 9.60
CA LEU A 29 -6.01 -7.19 9.13
C LEU A 29 -5.86 -5.97 10.04
N VAL A 30 -5.65 -4.81 9.42
CA VAL A 30 -5.50 -3.52 10.09
C VAL A 30 -6.38 -2.48 9.41
N ALA A 31 -6.96 -1.58 10.22
CA ALA A 31 -7.80 -0.52 9.69
C ALA A 31 -6.93 0.51 8.96
N PHE A 32 -7.35 0.91 7.76
CA PHE A 32 -6.73 1.97 6.99
C PHE A 32 -7.66 3.17 6.80
N ALA A 33 -7.06 4.33 6.56
CA ALA A 33 -7.73 5.51 6.04
C ALA A 33 -6.87 6.16 4.96
N ILE A 34 -7.52 6.61 3.89
CA ILE A 34 -6.90 7.38 2.81
C ILE A 34 -7.66 8.68 2.62
N GLY A 35 -6.97 9.71 2.15
CA GLY A 35 -7.60 10.97 1.88
C GLY A 35 -6.64 12.07 1.48
N ILE A 36 -7.05 13.30 1.75
CA ILE A 36 -6.28 14.50 1.43
C ILE A 36 -5.86 15.23 2.69
N VAL A 37 -4.75 15.95 2.57
CA VAL A 37 -4.28 16.92 3.56
C VAL A 37 -4.64 18.30 3.04
N GLU A 38 -5.34 19.09 3.84
CA GLU A 38 -5.69 20.48 3.58
C GLU A 38 -4.95 21.42 4.56
N THR A 39 -4.76 22.69 4.17
CA THR A 39 -4.25 23.73 5.08
C THR A 39 -5.37 24.44 5.86
N GLY A 40 -5.11 24.91 7.07
CA GLY A 40 -6.16 25.34 8.01
C GLY A 40 -6.88 26.67 7.75
N ARG A 41 -6.24 27.68 7.14
CA ARG A 41 -6.89 29.00 6.94
C ARG A 41 -7.70 29.09 5.65
N SER A 42 -7.33 28.30 4.67
CA SER A 42 -7.99 28.19 3.37
C SER A 42 -7.83 26.72 3.01
N ARG A 43 -8.92 26.02 2.70
CA ARG A 43 -8.94 24.57 2.38
C ARG A 43 -8.19 24.27 1.07
N VAL A 44 -6.90 24.57 1.09
CA VAL A 44 -5.97 24.40 -0.02
C VAL A 44 -5.42 23.00 0.11
N PHE A 45 -5.54 22.26 -0.99
CA PHE A 45 -4.96 20.94 -1.13
C PHE A 45 -3.44 21.01 -0.92
N ALA A 46 -2.93 20.20 0.02
CA ALA A 46 -1.52 20.09 0.35
C ALA A 46 -0.92 18.72 0.00
N GLY A 47 -1.76 17.70 -0.18
CA GLY A 47 -1.31 16.37 -0.56
C GLY A 47 -2.32 15.27 -0.27
N TYR A 48 -1.86 14.04 -0.45
CA TYR A 48 -2.56 12.80 -0.12
C TYR A 48 -1.96 12.20 1.14
N PHE A 49 -2.76 11.43 1.88
CA PHE A 49 -2.26 10.64 2.99
C PHE A 49 -2.80 9.21 2.95
N PHE A 50 -2.00 8.31 3.50
CA PHE A 50 -2.40 6.98 3.93
C PHE A 50 -2.12 6.86 5.42
N ARG A 51 -3.03 6.19 6.12
CA ARG A 51 -2.91 5.91 7.53
C ARG A 51 -3.32 4.48 7.81
N VAL A 52 -2.53 3.78 8.60
CA VAL A 52 -2.85 2.45 9.13
C VAL A 52 -2.89 2.53 10.65
N ARG A 53 -3.85 1.84 11.26
CA ARG A 53 -4.00 1.72 12.71
C ARG A 53 -3.69 0.29 13.14
N LEU A 54 -2.57 0.11 13.84
CA LEU A 54 -2.07 -1.20 14.27
C LEU A 54 -2.69 -1.66 15.60
N ALA A 55 -3.03 -0.72 16.48
CA ALA A 55 -3.69 -0.95 17.76
C ALA A 55 -4.53 0.29 18.12
N SER A 56 -5.21 0.31 19.28
CA SER A 56 -6.04 1.45 19.71
C SER A 56 -5.32 2.79 19.60
N ASP A 57 -4.04 2.82 20.00
CA ASP A 57 -3.26 4.05 20.16
C ASP A 57 -2.09 4.18 19.18
N GLU A 58 -1.90 3.21 18.30
CA GLU A 58 -0.78 3.20 17.34
C GLU A 58 -1.26 3.43 15.91
N GLN A 59 -0.86 4.57 15.35
CA GLN A 59 -1.14 4.95 13.97
C GLN A 59 0.15 5.28 13.23
N ILE A 60 0.25 4.80 11.99
CA ILE A 60 1.35 5.15 11.08
C ILE A 60 0.71 5.89 9.91
N THR A 61 1.14 7.13 9.70
CA THR A 61 0.68 7.97 8.60
C THR A 61 1.86 8.26 7.66
N ALA A 62 1.58 8.28 6.36
CA ALA A 62 2.51 8.78 5.37
C ALA A 62 1.79 9.70 4.38
N GLU A 63 2.53 10.66 3.84
CA GLU A 63 2.02 11.73 2.99
C GLU A 63 2.89 11.91 1.76
N ASP A 64 2.25 12.36 0.68
CA ASP A 64 2.90 12.87 -0.52
C ASP A 64 2.06 13.99 -1.15
N SER A 65 2.71 15.04 -1.65
CA SER A 65 2.03 16.23 -2.17
C SER A 65 1.45 16.05 -3.58
N GLY A 66 1.98 15.10 -4.36
CA GLY A 66 1.67 14.97 -5.78
C GLY A 66 1.02 13.65 -6.17
N SER A 67 1.22 12.59 -5.37
CA SER A 67 0.87 11.23 -5.78
C SER A 67 0.34 10.37 -4.65
N MET A 68 -0.87 9.84 -4.83
CA MET A 68 -1.47 8.88 -3.92
C MET A 68 -0.62 7.59 -3.82
N ILE A 69 -0.13 7.07 -4.95
CA ILE A 69 0.73 5.87 -4.94
C ILE A 69 2.07 6.12 -4.24
N ALA A 70 2.66 7.32 -4.36
CA ALA A 70 3.87 7.67 -3.63
C ALA A 70 3.63 7.73 -2.11
N ALA A 71 2.48 8.24 -1.67
CA ALA A 71 2.09 8.21 -0.26
C ALA A 71 1.93 6.77 0.26
N LEU A 72 1.33 5.87 -0.54
CA LEU A 72 1.24 4.43 -0.21
C LEU A 72 2.62 3.79 -0.06
N TRP A 73 3.54 4.02 -1.00
CA TRP A 73 4.90 3.48 -0.93
C TRP A 73 5.68 4.01 0.26
N ARG A 74 5.43 5.27 0.65
CA ARG A 74 6.02 5.85 1.85
C ARG A 74 5.43 5.24 3.12
N LEU A 75 4.13 4.93 3.14
CA LEU A 75 3.52 4.17 4.23
C LEU A 75 4.14 2.76 4.34
N ALA A 76 4.28 2.06 3.21
CA ALA A 76 4.88 0.73 3.18
C ALA A 76 6.32 0.72 3.71
N ARG A 77 7.13 1.73 3.38
CA ARG A 77 8.46 1.90 3.97
C ARG A 77 8.41 2.13 5.48
N ASN A 78 7.47 2.95 5.96
CA ASN A 78 7.31 3.21 7.39
C ASN A 78 6.86 1.95 8.16
N LEU A 79 6.00 1.12 7.56
CA LEU A 79 5.59 -0.18 8.09
C LEU A 79 6.77 -1.16 8.11
N SER A 80 7.53 -1.24 7.01
CA SER A 80 8.67 -2.16 6.89
C SER A 80 9.78 -1.85 7.90
N ALA A 81 9.99 -0.58 8.25
CA ALA A 81 10.89 -0.19 9.33
C ALA A 81 10.49 -0.74 10.71
N ARG A 82 9.26 -1.26 10.86
CA ARG A 82 8.73 -1.94 12.04
C ARG A 82 8.56 -3.46 11.86
N GLY A 83 9.08 -4.02 10.77
CA GLY A 83 8.92 -5.45 10.44
C GLY A 83 7.53 -5.81 9.88
N LEU A 84 6.73 -4.82 9.49
CA LEU A 84 5.41 -5.01 8.90
C LEU A 84 5.44 -4.80 7.39
N HIS A 85 4.83 -5.69 6.63
CA HIS A 85 4.79 -5.59 5.17
C HIS A 85 3.36 -5.40 4.69
N LEU A 86 3.11 -4.33 3.96
CA LEU A 86 1.81 -4.10 3.34
C LEU A 86 1.66 -5.01 2.11
N HIS A 87 0.55 -5.74 2.04
CA HIS A 87 0.26 -6.65 0.95
C HIS A 87 -1.01 -6.19 0.22
N CYS A 88 -0.84 -5.50 -0.90
CA CYS A 88 -1.94 -5.00 -1.70
C CYS A 88 -1.50 -4.75 -3.15
N ALA A 89 -2.47 -4.62 -4.05
CA ALA A 89 -2.28 -4.46 -5.49
C ALA A 89 -1.29 -3.34 -5.85
N GLY A 90 -1.37 -2.19 -5.17
CA GLY A 90 -0.49 -1.03 -5.38
C GLY A 90 0.99 -1.28 -5.06
N MET A 91 1.31 -2.42 -4.45
CA MET A 91 2.69 -2.85 -4.21
C MET A 91 3.26 -3.75 -5.31
N SER A 92 2.40 -4.23 -6.21
CA SER A 92 2.83 -5.02 -7.35
C SER A 92 3.33 -4.13 -8.49
N GLY A 93 4.41 -4.55 -9.15
CA GLY A 93 4.85 -3.94 -10.42
C GLY A 93 3.86 -4.16 -11.58
N LYS A 94 2.85 -5.03 -11.39
CA LYS A 94 1.77 -5.30 -12.34
C LYS A 94 0.61 -4.30 -12.22
N TRP A 95 0.54 -3.55 -11.13
CA TRP A 95 -0.46 -2.50 -10.96
C TRP A 95 0.02 -1.18 -11.58
N ARG A 96 -0.88 -0.50 -12.30
CA ARG A 96 -0.59 0.78 -12.96
C ARG A 96 -1.76 1.74 -12.75
N GLU A 97 -1.45 2.97 -12.38
CA GLU A 97 -2.41 4.06 -12.45
C GLU A 97 -2.54 4.55 -13.89
N SER A 98 -3.74 4.92 -14.32
CA SER A 98 -3.96 5.55 -15.63
C SER A 98 -4.11 7.05 -15.48
N GLY A 99 -3.91 7.81 -16.57
CA GLY A 99 -4.15 9.26 -16.55
C GLY A 99 -5.60 9.64 -16.20
N LEU A 100 -6.57 8.74 -16.42
CA LEU A 100 -7.97 8.95 -16.07
C LEU A 100 -8.29 8.60 -14.60
N SER A 101 -7.44 7.81 -13.95
CA SER A 101 -7.61 7.37 -12.57
C SER A 101 -6.58 7.98 -11.62
N GLN A 102 -5.83 8.98 -12.08
CA GLN A 102 -4.75 9.60 -11.33
C GLN A 102 -5.24 10.11 -9.97
N ASN A 103 -4.57 9.67 -8.89
CA ASN A 103 -4.87 10.06 -7.52
C ASN A 103 -6.30 9.72 -7.03
N THR A 104 -6.91 8.68 -7.60
CA THR A 104 -8.23 8.20 -7.18
C THR A 104 -8.18 6.99 -6.26
N GLY A 105 -7.04 6.30 -6.19
CA GLY A 105 -6.93 4.99 -5.55
C GLY A 105 -7.11 3.83 -6.54
N TRP A 106 -7.67 4.10 -7.72
CA TRP A 106 -7.98 3.09 -8.73
C TRP A 106 -6.93 3.04 -9.85
N GLY A 107 -6.73 1.84 -10.38
CA GLY A 107 -5.85 1.59 -11.52
C GLY A 107 -6.20 0.27 -12.19
N TYR A 108 -5.23 -0.27 -12.90
CA TYR A 108 -5.35 -1.51 -13.65
C TYR A 108 -4.28 -2.50 -13.22
N TYR A 109 -4.65 -3.77 -13.09
CA TYR A 109 -3.74 -4.85 -12.70
C TYR A 109 -3.52 -5.84 -13.84
N GLY A 110 -2.26 -6.20 -14.06
CA GLY A 110 -1.88 -7.30 -14.94
C GLY A 110 -2.06 -7.04 -16.44
N PRO A 111 -1.79 -8.07 -17.28
CA PRO A 111 -1.85 -7.91 -18.74
C PRO A 111 -3.27 -7.72 -19.25
N GLN A 112 -4.28 -8.24 -18.55
CA GLN A 112 -5.70 -8.06 -18.89
C GLN A 112 -6.26 -6.69 -18.45
N GLN A 113 -5.46 -5.85 -17.78
CA GLN A 113 -5.86 -4.52 -17.33
C GLN A 113 -7.17 -4.54 -16.53
N GLN A 114 -7.25 -5.42 -15.52
CA GLN A 114 -8.43 -5.51 -14.68
C GLN A 114 -8.51 -4.28 -13.76
N PRO A 115 -9.64 -3.56 -13.70
CA PRO A 115 -9.78 -2.41 -12.82
C PRO A 115 -9.71 -2.88 -11.36
N MET A 116 -8.82 -2.26 -10.59
CA MET A 116 -8.54 -2.68 -9.22
C MET A 116 -8.11 -1.49 -8.37
N HIS A 117 -8.59 -1.45 -7.14
CA HIS A 117 -8.17 -0.46 -6.17
C HIS A 117 -6.79 -0.83 -5.62
N MET A 118 -5.91 0.15 -5.38
CA MET A 118 -4.51 -0.09 -4.99
C MET A 118 -4.36 -0.77 -3.62
N LEU A 119 -5.42 -0.76 -2.79
CA LEU A 119 -5.47 -1.44 -1.50
C LEU A 119 -6.18 -2.80 -1.55
N ASP A 120 -6.69 -3.22 -2.71
CA ASP A 120 -7.25 -4.56 -2.86
C ASP A 120 -6.14 -5.60 -2.73
N ASP A 121 -6.50 -6.81 -2.35
CA ASP A 121 -5.56 -7.93 -2.30
C ASP A 121 -4.99 -8.19 -3.70
N MET A 122 -3.72 -8.60 -3.73
CA MET A 122 -3.12 -9.02 -4.99
C MET A 122 -3.83 -10.28 -5.48
N PRO A 123 -4.28 -10.34 -6.74
CA PRO A 123 -4.81 -11.57 -7.31
C PRO A 123 -3.77 -12.68 -7.21
N ASP A 124 -4.22 -13.88 -6.81
CA ASP A 124 -3.45 -15.11 -7.00
C ASP A 124 -3.20 -15.26 -8.50
N ASP A 125 -1.98 -14.96 -8.93
CA ASP A 125 -1.59 -15.03 -10.32
C ASP A 125 -1.15 -16.44 -10.73
N GLY A 126 -1.29 -17.43 -9.84
CA GLY A 126 -0.92 -18.84 -10.04
C GLY A 126 0.56 -19.04 -10.44
N ALA A 127 1.36 -17.98 -10.41
CA ALA A 127 2.71 -17.94 -10.93
C ALA A 127 3.71 -18.46 -9.92
N ASP A 128 3.44 -18.26 -8.62
CA ASP A 128 4.33 -18.71 -7.54
C ASP A 128 4.44 -20.24 -7.51
N GLU A 129 3.33 -20.99 -7.59
CA GLU A 129 3.41 -22.46 -7.66
C GLU A 129 4.15 -22.97 -8.90
N THR A 130 4.06 -22.24 -10.01
CA THR A 130 4.70 -22.63 -11.27
C THR A 130 6.21 -22.37 -11.23
N LEU A 131 6.64 -21.26 -10.64
CA LEU A 131 8.05 -20.92 -10.48
C LEU A 131 8.71 -21.79 -9.41
N ASP A 132 8.04 -22.00 -8.27
CA ASP A 132 8.55 -22.85 -7.19
C ASP A 132 8.64 -24.32 -7.64
N ARG A 133 7.67 -24.81 -8.43
CA ARG A 133 7.74 -26.11 -9.09
C ARG A 133 8.90 -26.17 -10.08
N ALA A 134 9.09 -25.15 -10.93
CA ALA A 134 10.19 -25.11 -11.90
C ALA A 134 11.57 -25.08 -11.21
N ILE A 135 11.70 -24.38 -10.09
CA ILE A 135 12.93 -24.34 -9.28
C ILE A 135 13.18 -25.72 -8.64
N ARG A 136 12.16 -26.35 -8.05
CA ARG A 136 12.27 -27.69 -7.45
C ARG A 136 12.63 -28.75 -8.50
N GLU A 137 11.98 -28.74 -9.66
CA GLU A 137 12.28 -29.66 -10.77
C GLU A 137 13.70 -29.48 -11.31
N ALA A 138 14.20 -28.24 -11.42
CA ALA A 138 15.56 -27.96 -11.85
C ALA A 138 16.60 -28.44 -10.81
N VAL A 139 16.31 -28.30 -9.52
CA VAL A 139 17.15 -28.79 -8.42
C VAL A 139 17.18 -30.32 -8.39
N ASP A 140 16.03 -30.99 -8.50
CA ASP A 140 15.94 -32.46 -8.50
C ASP A 140 16.68 -33.08 -9.71
N GLN A 141 16.68 -32.41 -10.86
CA GLN A 141 17.47 -32.83 -12.03
C GLN A 141 18.98 -32.64 -11.85
N MET A 142 19.43 -31.68 -11.04
CA MET A 142 20.85 -31.49 -10.72
C MET A 142 21.40 -32.53 -9.74
N PHE A 143 20.55 -33.08 -8.86
CA PHE A 143 20.96 -34.03 -7.82
C PHE A 143 20.58 -35.49 -8.11
N SER A 144 19.96 -35.78 -9.26
CA SER A 144 19.74 -37.16 -9.73
C SER A 144 20.99 -37.67 -10.44
N PRO A 145 21.74 -38.63 -9.86
CA PRO A 145 22.86 -39.25 -10.56
C PRO A 145 22.32 -40.11 -11.71
N ARG A 146 22.89 -39.93 -12.91
CA ARG A 146 22.74 -40.90 -14.01
C ARG A 146 23.43 -42.21 -13.68
#